data_AF-A0A537EVM8-F1
#
_entry.id   AF-A0A537EVM8-F1
#
_cell.length_a   1.000
_cell.length_b   1.000
_cell.length_c   1.000
_cell.angle_alpha   90.00
_cell.angle_beta   90.00
_cell.angle_gamma   90.00
#
_symmetry.space_group_name_H-M   'P 1'
#
loop_
_entity.id
_entity.type
_entity.pdbx_description
1 polymer ?
#
loop_
_entity_poly.entity_id
_entity_poly.type
_entity_poly.pdbx_seq_one_letter_code
_entity_poly.pdbx_strand_id
1 'polypeptide(L)'
;MAERKRTKKQWLQVIIEKPYVRLSLVLTVLVLIALAIGYPFLFILAVYIFANQVGVPTLQLVTGAISAISAAGSALAAILIWRGNVQARNRVLIDRVLGPIYSEIRRSRELFESWKAKAHEISVGIPFLKQVASDWLYYTLDETLRGDLDSFQRLVQELADQTDLSKNIGSSILIKAASTTFNVQKISTVYLWSSHSWVQGATRGQQGRMPTGELITDAPPLSAPSGYYVHVLQIVDFDSKDQYSLPLLNQDKNPINQEEFGRFWGLARKLASEDNTIVEFRQLLGQVIAESSRLEGTFDSDIKRLR
;
A
#
# COMPACT_ATOMS: atom_id res chain seq x y z
N MET A 1 44.02 32.64 -48.74
CA MET A 1 43.67 31.86 -49.95
C MET A 1 43.15 30.51 -49.48
N ALA A 2 41.97 30.11 -49.94
CA ALA A 2 41.08 29.15 -49.27
C ALA A 2 41.52 27.68 -49.41
N GLU A 3 41.79 27.01 -48.28
CA GLU A 3 41.85 25.55 -48.19
C GLU A 3 40.43 24.98 -48.09
N ARG A 4 39.89 24.47 -49.21
CA ARG A 4 38.64 23.71 -49.25
C ARG A 4 38.80 22.38 -48.52
N LYS A 5 38.12 22.23 -47.37
CA LYS A 5 37.84 20.93 -46.72
C LYS A 5 37.12 19.99 -47.70
N ARG A 6 37.82 19.00 -48.24
CA ARG A 6 37.21 17.88 -48.99
C ARG A 6 36.49 16.94 -47.99
N THR A 7 35.21 16.70 -48.21
CA THR A 7 34.38 15.79 -47.41
C THR A 7 34.77 14.32 -47.66
N LYS A 8 34.69 13.46 -46.62
CA LYS A 8 35.03 12.01 -46.68
C LYS A 8 34.42 11.27 -47.89
N LYS A 9 33.23 11.67 -48.34
CA LYS A 9 32.56 11.13 -49.55
C LYS A 9 33.34 11.39 -50.85
N GLN A 10 33.92 12.59 -51.00
CA GLN A 10 34.73 12.94 -52.18
C GLN A 10 36.08 12.21 -52.16
N TRP A 11 36.63 11.93 -50.97
CA TRP A 11 37.85 11.14 -50.84
C TRP A 11 37.64 9.66 -51.23
N LEU A 12 36.51 9.08 -50.85
CA LEU A 12 36.11 7.74 -51.26
C LEU A 12 35.87 7.63 -52.77
N GLN A 13 35.25 8.63 -53.40
CA GLN A 13 35.05 8.64 -54.86
C GLN A 13 36.38 8.69 -55.63
N VAL A 14 37.35 9.50 -55.18
CA VAL A 14 38.69 9.58 -55.81
C VAL A 14 39.50 8.29 -55.63
N ILE A 15 39.28 7.53 -54.56
CA ILE A 15 39.90 6.20 -54.39
C ILE A 15 39.24 5.15 -55.28
N ILE A 16 37.91 5.18 -55.43
CA ILE A 16 37.13 4.23 -56.24
C ILE A 16 37.34 4.47 -57.75
N GLU A 17 37.75 5.66 -58.18
CA GLU A 17 38.08 5.96 -59.58
C GLU A 17 39.50 5.52 -60.00
N LYS A 18 40.37 5.14 -59.06
CA LYS A 18 41.67 4.57 -59.42
C LYS A 18 41.48 3.15 -59.99
N PRO A 19 41.99 2.85 -61.20
CA PRO A 19 41.73 1.58 -61.90
C PRO A 19 42.17 0.35 -61.08
N TYR A 20 43.19 0.50 -60.24
CA TYR A 20 43.69 -0.56 -59.36
C TYR A 20 42.76 -0.93 -58.19
N VAL A 21 41.90 -0.02 -57.71
CA VAL A 21 41.02 -0.29 -56.55
C VAL A 21 39.74 -1.01 -56.98
N ARG A 22 39.21 -0.70 -58.17
CA ARG A 22 38.07 -1.44 -58.74
C ARG A 22 38.39 -2.91 -58.96
N LEU A 23 39.60 -3.20 -59.43
CA LEU A 23 40.02 -4.57 -59.72
C LEU A 23 40.18 -5.39 -58.44
N SER A 24 40.76 -4.81 -57.37
CA SER A 24 40.87 -5.45 -56.06
C SER A 24 39.52 -5.71 -55.39
N LEU A 25 38.55 -4.80 -55.55
CA LEU A 25 37.22 -4.92 -54.95
C LEU A 25 36.36 -5.96 -55.70
N VAL A 26 36.44 -5.99 -57.03
CA VAL A 26 35.83 -7.05 -57.84
C VAL A 26 36.43 -8.42 -57.51
N LEU A 27 37.75 -8.50 -57.31
CA LEU A 27 38.42 -9.75 -56.93
C LEU A 27 37.98 -10.24 -55.55
N THR A 28 37.84 -9.35 -54.56
CA THR A 28 37.38 -9.73 -53.21
C THR A 28 35.92 -10.16 -53.20
N VAL A 29 35.05 -9.50 -53.98
CA VAL A 29 33.65 -9.93 -54.14
C VAL A 29 33.57 -11.28 -54.85
N LEU A 30 34.37 -11.51 -55.89
CA LEU A 30 34.47 -12.81 -56.57
C LEU A 30 34.99 -13.90 -55.63
N VAL A 31 35.99 -13.62 -54.80
CA VAL A 31 36.48 -14.55 -53.79
C VAL A 31 35.43 -14.83 -52.72
N LEU A 32 34.66 -13.83 -52.28
CA LEU A 32 33.56 -14.03 -51.33
C LEU A 32 32.42 -14.85 -51.93
N ILE A 33 32.07 -14.63 -53.20
CA ILE A 33 31.07 -15.44 -53.92
C ILE A 33 31.60 -16.86 -54.14
N ALA A 34 32.86 -17.01 -54.52
CA ALA A 34 33.51 -18.32 -54.69
C ALA A 34 33.62 -19.07 -53.35
N LEU A 35 33.84 -18.38 -52.23
CA LEU A 35 33.78 -18.96 -50.89
C LEU A 35 32.34 -19.30 -50.50
N ALA A 36 31.37 -18.41 -50.73
CA ALA A 36 29.97 -18.65 -50.40
C ALA A 36 29.34 -19.80 -51.20
N ILE A 37 29.80 -20.03 -52.44
CA ILE A 37 29.41 -21.19 -53.25
C ILE A 37 30.28 -22.40 -52.91
N GLY A 38 31.59 -22.24 -52.74
CA GLY A 38 32.51 -23.34 -52.46
C GLY A 38 32.30 -24.01 -51.11
N TYR A 39 31.98 -23.24 -50.06
CA TYR A 39 31.75 -23.77 -48.72
C TYR A 39 30.57 -24.75 -48.63
N PRO A 40 29.37 -24.47 -49.18
CA PRO A 40 28.29 -25.44 -49.17
C PRO A 40 28.64 -26.68 -50.01
N PHE A 41 29.39 -26.55 -51.10
CA PHE A 41 29.86 -27.72 -51.86
C PHE A 41 30.88 -28.57 -51.07
N LEU A 42 31.83 -27.95 -50.37
CA LEU A 42 32.76 -28.67 -49.49
C LEU A 42 32.03 -29.31 -48.31
N PHE A 43 31.02 -28.63 -47.76
CA PHE A 43 30.18 -29.17 -46.70
C PHE A 43 29.35 -30.36 -47.19
N ILE A 44 28.71 -30.25 -48.37
CA ILE A 44 27.98 -31.36 -49.00
C ILE A 44 28.91 -32.51 -49.32
N LEU A 45 30.11 -32.25 -49.86
CA LEU A 45 31.10 -33.28 -50.16
C LEU A 45 31.63 -33.96 -48.89
N ALA A 46 31.89 -33.21 -47.82
CA ALA A 46 32.28 -33.76 -46.52
C ALA A 46 31.15 -34.61 -45.93
N VAL A 47 29.90 -34.14 -45.97
CA VAL A 47 28.72 -34.92 -45.55
C VAL A 47 28.55 -36.17 -46.40
N TYR A 48 28.82 -36.10 -47.71
CA TYR A 48 28.74 -37.23 -48.64
C TYR A 48 29.83 -38.28 -48.38
N ILE A 49 31.08 -37.86 -48.17
CA ILE A 49 32.18 -38.76 -47.81
C ILE A 49 31.90 -39.41 -46.45
N PHE A 50 31.39 -38.64 -45.48
CA PHE A 50 31.00 -39.14 -44.17
C PHE A 50 29.80 -40.11 -44.26
N ALA A 51 28.84 -39.86 -45.15
CA ALA A 51 27.71 -40.75 -45.44
C ALA A 51 28.16 -42.11 -45.95
N ASN A 52 29.14 -42.08 -46.85
CA ASN A 52 29.64 -43.28 -47.52
C ASN A 52 30.53 -44.13 -46.60
N GLN A 53 31.19 -43.50 -45.62
CA GLN A 53 32.06 -44.17 -44.63
C GLN A 53 31.27 -44.78 -43.45
N VAL A 54 30.20 -44.11 -42.98
CA VAL A 54 29.49 -44.47 -41.75
C VAL A 54 28.12 -45.11 -42.02
N GLY A 55 27.65 -45.08 -43.27
CA GLY A 55 26.34 -45.60 -43.69
C GLY A 55 25.20 -44.60 -43.48
N VAL A 56 24.26 -44.57 -44.43
CA VAL A 56 23.07 -43.69 -44.43
C VAL A 56 22.24 -43.72 -43.12
N PRO A 57 22.05 -44.87 -42.43
CA PRO A 57 21.28 -44.93 -41.19
C PRO A 57 21.91 -44.11 -40.04
N THR A 58 23.25 -44.10 -39.96
CA THR A 58 23.98 -43.41 -38.90
C THR A 58 23.93 -41.89 -39.09
N LEU A 59 23.92 -41.41 -40.33
CA LEU A 59 23.70 -40.00 -40.65
C LEU A 59 22.27 -39.54 -40.36
N GLN A 60 21.26 -40.39 -40.60
CA GLN A 60 19.88 -40.08 -40.22
C GLN A 60 19.73 -39.97 -38.69
N LEU A 61 20.43 -40.82 -37.93
CA LEU A 61 20.52 -40.72 -36.47
C LEU A 61 21.20 -39.42 -36.01
N VAL A 62 22.33 -39.02 -36.60
CA VAL A 62 23.03 -37.77 -36.24
C VAL A 62 22.21 -36.55 -36.63
N THR A 63 21.59 -36.54 -37.82
CA THR A 63 20.73 -35.44 -38.27
C THR A 63 19.46 -35.35 -37.42
N GLY A 64 18.85 -36.49 -37.09
CA GLY A 64 17.73 -36.57 -36.15
C GLY A 64 18.10 -36.10 -34.75
N ALA A 65 19.28 -36.47 -34.25
CA ALA A 65 19.81 -36.02 -32.96
C ALA A 65 20.08 -34.51 -32.94
N ILE A 66 20.70 -33.94 -33.98
CA ILE A 66 20.93 -32.50 -34.10
C ILE A 66 19.60 -31.74 -34.16
N SER A 67 18.62 -32.24 -34.92
CA SER A 67 17.28 -31.66 -34.99
C SER A 67 16.56 -31.74 -33.64
N ALA A 68 16.64 -32.87 -32.94
CA ALA A 68 16.05 -33.05 -31.62
C ALA A 68 16.73 -32.16 -30.55
N ILE A 69 18.06 -32.03 -30.58
CA ILE A 69 18.83 -31.15 -29.69
C ILE A 69 18.51 -29.68 -29.98
N SER A 70 18.37 -29.29 -31.26
CA SER A 70 18.01 -27.93 -31.65
C SER A 70 16.57 -27.59 -31.28
N ALA A 71 15.64 -28.54 -31.43
CA ALA A 71 14.25 -28.40 -30.98
C ALA A 71 14.16 -28.32 -29.45
N ALA A 72 14.90 -29.17 -28.73
CA ALA A 72 15.00 -29.12 -27.27
C ALA A 72 15.62 -27.79 -26.78
N GLY A 73 16.68 -27.31 -27.44
CA GLY A 73 17.29 -26.02 -27.16
C GLY A 73 16.34 -24.85 -27.42
N SER A 74 15.56 -24.90 -28.49
CA SER A 74 14.54 -23.90 -28.82
C SER A 74 13.37 -23.93 -27.83
N ALA A 75 12.93 -25.11 -27.42
CA ALA A 75 11.91 -25.27 -26.39
C ALA A 75 12.39 -24.74 -25.03
N LEU A 76 13.63 -25.02 -24.65
CA LEU A 76 14.24 -24.46 -23.43
C LEU A 76 14.36 -22.94 -23.50
N ALA A 77 14.80 -22.39 -24.65
CA ALA A 77 14.85 -20.94 -24.86
C ALA A 77 13.45 -20.30 -24.76
N ALA A 78 12.44 -20.91 -25.38
CA ALA A 78 11.06 -20.45 -25.30
C ALA A 78 10.52 -20.52 -23.86
N ILE A 79 10.82 -21.59 -23.11
CA ILE A 79 10.46 -21.73 -21.69
C ILE A 79 11.16 -20.65 -20.85
N LEU A 80 12.45 -20.38 -21.09
CA LEU A 80 13.20 -19.35 -20.36
C LEU A 80 12.69 -17.94 -20.67
N ILE A 81 12.38 -17.63 -21.93
CA ILE A 81 11.78 -16.35 -22.34
C ILE A 81 10.39 -16.21 -21.72
N TRP A 82 9.57 -17.27 -21.75
CA TRP A 82 8.25 -17.28 -21.13
C TRP A 82 8.35 -17.06 -19.61
N ARG A 83 9.24 -17.79 -18.92
CA ARG A 83 9.49 -17.60 -17.48
C ARG A 83 9.96 -16.19 -17.16
N GLY A 84 10.91 -15.66 -17.94
CA GLY A 84 11.41 -14.30 -17.78
C GLY A 84 10.32 -13.24 -17.97
N ASN A 85 9.46 -13.40 -18.98
CA ASN A 85 8.35 -12.49 -19.24
C ASN A 85 7.26 -12.55 -18.17
N VAL A 86 6.94 -13.76 -17.68
CA VAL A 86 6.00 -13.95 -16.55
C VAL A 86 6.56 -13.30 -15.28
N GLN A 87 7.83 -13.49 -14.97
CA GLN A 87 8.48 -12.84 -13.81
C GLN A 87 8.49 -11.31 -13.94
N ALA A 88 8.77 -10.77 -15.14
CA ALA A 88 8.72 -9.34 -15.39
C ALA A 88 7.31 -8.77 -15.19
N ARG A 89 6.28 -9.45 -15.73
CA ARG A 89 4.88 -9.07 -15.53
C ARG A 89 4.46 -9.11 -14.06
N ASN A 90 4.84 -10.16 -13.34
CA ASN A 90 4.53 -10.31 -11.91
C ASN A 90 5.14 -9.18 -11.09
N ARG A 91 6.40 -8.80 -11.36
CA ARG A 91 7.04 -7.65 -10.70
C ARG A 91 6.27 -6.36 -10.94
N VAL A 92 5.88 -6.09 -12.19
CA VAL A 92 5.10 -4.89 -12.53
C VAL A 92 3.75 -4.87 -11.81
N LEU A 93 3.05 -6.02 -11.73
CA LEU A 93 1.79 -6.14 -11.00
C LEU A 93 1.97 -5.90 -9.49
N ILE A 94 3.03 -6.47 -8.89
CA ILE A 94 3.36 -6.24 -7.49
C ILE A 94 3.67 -4.77 -7.24
N ASP A 95 4.53 -4.15 -8.05
CA ASP A 95 5.02 -2.81 -7.79
C ASP A 95 3.95 -1.72 -8.01
N ARG A 96 3.03 -1.94 -8.97
CA ARG A 96 2.01 -0.93 -9.33
C ARG A 96 0.67 -1.12 -8.66
N VAL A 97 0.30 -2.36 -8.30
CA VAL A 97 -1.05 -2.67 -7.81
C VAL A 97 -1.00 -3.33 -6.44
N LEU A 98 -0.46 -4.53 -6.32
CA LEU A 98 -0.57 -5.32 -5.08
C LEU A 98 0.19 -4.67 -3.91
N GLY A 99 1.39 -4.16 -4.15
CA GLY A 99 2.23 -3.50 -3.14
C GLY A 99 1.58 -2.23 -2.59
N PRO A 100 1.15 -1.28 -3.44
CA PRO A 100 0.40 -0.11 -3.00
C PRO A 100 -0.88 -0.47 -2.24
N ILE A 101 -1.69 -1.41 -2.73
CA ILE A 101 -2.91 -1.86 -2.05
C ILE A 101 -2.58 -2.44 -0.67
N TYR A 102 -1.61 -3.37 -0.59
CA TYR A 102 -1.17 -3.98 0.65
C TYR A 102 -0.75 -2.92 1.68
N SER A 103 0.11 -1.98 1.27
CA SER A 103 0.65 -0.96 2.18
C SER A 103 -0.43 -0.06 2.76
N GLU A 104 -1.45 0.25 1.97
CA GLU A 104 -2.50 1.18 2.38
C GLU A 104 -3.61 0.50 3.19
N ILE A 105 -3.93 -0.77 2.88
CA ILE A 105 -4.80 -1.60 3.73
C ILE A 105 -4.16 -1.78 5.11
N ARG A 106 -2.87 -2.09 5.16
CA ARG A 106 -2.12 -2.20 6.41
C ARG A 106 -2.13 -0.88 7.18
N ARG A 107 -1.84 0.23 6.51
CA ARG A 107 -1.89 1.56 7.13
C ARG A 107 -3.28 1.87 7.68
N SER A 108 -4.33 1.57 6.92
CA SER A 108 -5.72 1.76 7.35
C SER A 108 -6.04 0.92 8.59
N ARG A 109 -5.63 -0.37 8.61
CA ARG A 109 -5.76 -1.23 9.78
C ARG A 109 -5.06 -0.64 11.01
N GLU A 110 -3.80 -0.25 10.86
CA GLU A 110 -3.01 0.35 11.95
C GLU A 110 -3.68 1.62 12.48
N LEU A 111 -4.26 2.43 11.58
CA LEU A 111 -5.06 3.60 11.95
C LEU A 111 -6.32 3.21 12.74
N PHE A 112 -7.16 2.30 12.24
CA PHE A 112 -8.39 1.90 12.93
C PHE A 112 -8.12 1.21 14.28
N GLU A 113 -7.07 0.39 14.37
CA GLU A 113 -6.62 -0.21 15.64
C GLU A 113 -6.14 0.87 16.61
N SER A 114 -5.40 1.87 16.13
CA SER A 114 -4.99 3.00 16.96
C SER A 114 -6.19 3.82 17.43
N TRP A 115 -7.23 3.94 16.60
CA TRP A 115 -8.46 4.61 16.96
C TRP A 115 -9.19 3.90 18.08
N LYS A 116 -9.35 2.58 17.93
CA LYS A 116 -9.98 1.72 18.93
C LYS A 116 -9.22 1.75 20.26
N ALA A 117 -7.89 1.75 20.20
CA ALA A 117 -7.06 1.69 21.40
C ALA A 117 -6.89 3.05 22.10
N LYS A 118 -6.87 4.16 21.35
CA LYS A 118 -6.44 5.47 21.87
C LYS A 118 -7.34 6.64 21.45
N ALA A 119 -8.45 6.38 20.77
CA ALA A 119 -9.39 7.39 20.29
C ALA A 119 -8.76 8.56 19.52
N HIS A 120 -7.62 8.35 18.85
CA HIS A 120 -7.00 9.40 18.06
C HIS A 120 -7.96 9.85 16.96
N GLU A 121 -8.12 11.15 16.79
CA GLU A 121 -9.00 11.69 15.76
C GLU A 121 -8.41 11.40 14.39
N ILE A 122 -9.10 10.57 13.61
CA ILE A 122 -8.67 10.15 12.29
C ILE A 122 -9.60 10.79 11.27
N SER A 123 -9.01 11.45 10.28
CA SER A 123 -9.72 11.77 9.04
C SER A 123 -9.87 10.46 8.27
N VAL A 124 -11.07 9.87 8.32
CA VAL A 124 -11.39 8.64 7.58
C VAL A 124 -11.58 9.03 6.13
N GLY A 125 -10.61 8.67 5.29
CA GLY A 125 -10.67 8.90 3.85
C GLY A 125 -9.95 7.80 3.08
N ILE A 126 -10.55 7.36 1.97
CA ILE A 126 -9.95 6.40 1.03
C ILE A 126 -9.70 7.09 -0.33
N PRO A 127 -8.74 8.02 -0.42
CA PRO A 127 -8.33 8.54 -1.72
C PRO A 127 -7.65 7.47 -2.61
N PHE A 128 -7.16 6.38 -2.01
CA PHE A 128 -6.28 5.42 -2.69
C PHE A 128 -6.98 4.43 -3.63
N LEU A 129 -8.14 3.86 -3.29
CA LEU A 129 -8.82 2.89 -4.16
C LEU A 129 -9.22 3.53 -5.49
N LYS A 130 -9.57 4.82 -5.46
CA LYS A 130 -9.83 5.62 -6.67
C LYS A 130 -8.59 5.75 -7.56
N GLN A 131 -7.39 5.84 -6.97
CA GLN A 131 -6.14 5.95 -7.71
C GLN A 131 -5.69 4.60 -8.28
N VAL A 132 -5.78 3.52 -7.50
CA VAL A 132 -5.37 2.18 -7.96
C VAL A 132 -6.31 1.63 -9.03
N ALA A 133 -7.63 1.87 -8.92
CA ALA A 133 -8.60 1.47 -9.94
C ALA A 133 -8.38 2.15 -11.31
N SER A 134 -7.58 3.23 -11.37
CA SER A 134 -7.21 3.88 -12.63
C SER A 134 -6.09 3.14 -13.39
N ASP A 135 -5.34 2.26 -12.74
CA ASP A 135 -4.34 1.42 -13.42
C ASP A 135 -5.04 0.23 -14.09
N TRP A 136 -4.80 0.03 -15.38
CA TRP A 136 -5.38 -1.09 -16.12
C TRP A 136 -4.97 -2.46 -15.54
N LEU A 137 -3.83 -2.54 -14.85
CA LEU A 137 -3.37 -3.76 -14.16
C LEU A 137 -4.30 -4.16 -13.02
N TYR A 138 -5.07 -3.21 -12.44
CA TYR A 138 -6.10 -3.53 -11.45
C TYR A 138 -7.13 -4.53 -11.98
N TYR A 139 -7.51 -4.40 -13.25
CA TYR A 139 -8.47 -5.31 -13.89
C TYR A 139 -7.88 -6.70 -14.20
N THR A 140 -6.59 -6.90 -13.96
CA THR A 140 -5.97 -8.24 -14.01
C THR A 140 -6.08 -9.00 -12.68
N LEU A 141 -6.56 -8.35 -11.62
CA LEU A 141 -6.91 -9.01 -10.36
C LEU A 141 -8.18 -9.84 -10.49
N ASP A 142 -8.24 -10.91 -9.71
CA ASP A 142 -9.41 -11.78 -9.60
C ASP A 142 -10.66 -10.95 -9.27
N GLU A 143 -11.79 -11.29 -9.90
CA GLU A 143 -13.06 -10.56 -9.73
C GLU A 143 -13.54 -10.55 -8.28
N THR A 144 -13.31 -11.65 -7.55
CA THR A 144 -13.59 -11.76 -6.12
C THR A 144 -12.78 -10.76 -5.31
N LEU A 145 -11.46 -10.66 -5.57
CA LEU A 145 -10.58 -9.74 -4.85
C LEU A 145 -10.96 -8.27 -5.11
N ARG A 146 -11.38 -7.95 -6.33
CA ARG A 146 -11.91 -6.62 -6.66
C ARG A 146 -13.22 -6.33 -5.93
N GLY A 147 -14.14 -7.30 -5.87
CA GLY A 147 -15.38 -7.18 -5.11
C GLY A 147 -15.15 -7.00 -3.60
N ASP A 148 -14.15 -7.69 -3.06
CA ASP A 148 -13.75 -7.54 -1.66
C ASP A 148 -13.19 -6.13 -1.36
N LEU A 149 -12.38 -5.57 -2.27
CA LEU A 149 -11.88 -4.19 -2.15
C LEU A 149 -13.00 -3.14 -2.22
N ASP A 150 -13.94 -3.32 -3.15
CA ASP A 150 -15.11 -2.43 -3.26
C ASP A 150 -15.99 -2.51 -2.00
N SER A 151 -16.14 -3.70 -1.43
CA SER A 151 -16.89 -3.92 -0.18
C SER A 151 -16.19 -3.26 1.00
N PHE A 152 -14.87 -3.42 1.11
CA PHE A 152 -14.07 -2.73 2.12
C PHE A 152 -14.18 -1.20 2.00
N GLN A 153 -14.20 -0.67 0.77
CA GLN A 153 -14.39 0.77 0.55
C GLN A 153 -15.73 1.26 1.11
N ARG A 154 -16.82 0.52 0.86
CA ARG A 154 -18.15 0.85 1.36
C ARG A 154 -18.20 0.84 2.87
N LEU A 155 -17.61 -0.17 3.51
CA LEU A 155 -17.56 -0.27 4.97
C LEU A 155 -16.82 0.93 5.61
N VAL A 156 -15.71 1.34 5.04
CA VAL A 156 -14.96 2.50 5.55
C VAL A 156 -15.72 3.81 5.32
N GLN A 157 -16.43 3.95 4.20
CA GLN A 157 -17.29 5.12 3.97
C GLN A 157 -18.44 5.16 4.98
N GLU A 158 -19.11 4.04 5.21
CA GLU A 158 -20.17 3.92 6.20
C GLU A 158 -19.66 4.24 7.61
N LEU A 159 -18.45 3.80 7.96
CA LEU A 159 -17.80 4.13 9.22
C LEU A 159 -17.55 5.63 9.35
N ALA A 160 -17.06 6.26 8.28
CA ALA A 160 -16.85 7.71 8.24
C ALA A 160 -18.16 8.47 8.49
N ASP A 161 -19.24 8.08 7.80
CA ASP A 161 -20.55 8.72 7.91
C ASP A 161 -21.16 8.54 9.33
N GLN A 162 -20.98 7.36 9.94
CA GLN A 162 -21.43 7.06 11.31
C GLN A 162 -20.65 7.84 12.38
N THR A 163 -19.40 8.22 12.09
CA THR A 163 -18.49 8.84 13.07
C THR A 163 -19.06 10.12 13.67
N ASP A 164 -19.56 11.02 12.84
CA ASP A 164 -20.07 12.32 13.29
C ASP A 164 -21.37 12.16 14.09
N LEU A 165 -22.23 11.24 13.67
CA LEU A 165 -23.45 10.88 14.40
C LEU A 165 -23.11 10.34 15.80
N SER A 166 -22.20 9.37 15.88
CA SER A 166 -21.76 8.82 17.16
C SER A 166 -21.08 9.86 18.05
N LYS A 167 -20.28 10.78 17.49
CA LYS A 167 -19.66 11.87 18.25
C LYS A 167 -20.71 12.81 18.87
N ASN A 168 -21.75 13.16 18.13
CA ASN A 168 -22.83 14.02 18.63
C ASN A 168 -23.65 13.35 19.75
N ILE A 169 -23.96 12.07 19.60
CA ILE A 169 -24.63 11.28 20.63
C ILE A 169 -23.73 11.12 21.85
N GLY A 170 -22.45 10.78 21.64
CA GLY A 170 -21.45 10.66 22.69
C GLY A 170 -21.28 11.95 23.48
N SER A 171 -21.32 13.11 22.82
CA SER A 171 -21.31 14.41 23.47
C SER A 171 -22.51 14.58 24.43
N SER A 172 -23.70 14.26 23.94
CA SER A 172 -24.94 14.33 24.73
C SER A 172 -24.92 13.38 25.92
N ILE A 173 -24.36 12.17 25.76
CA ILE A 173 -24.19 11.19 26.83
C ILE A 173 -23.23 11.71 27.90
N LEU A 174 -22.09 12.29 27.51
CA LEU A 174 -21.12 12.84 28.46
C LEU A 174 -21.72 14.01 29.26
N ILE A 175 -22.48 14.89 28.61
CA ILE A 175 -23.22 15.98 29.27
C ILE A 175 -24.20 15.41 30.30
N LYS A 176 -25.00 14.42 29.91
CA LYS A 176 -25.96 13.75 30.81
C LYS A 176 -25.29 13.04 31.98
N ALA A 177 -24.20 12.33 31.72
CA ALA A 177 -23.43 11.63 32.75
C ALA A 177 -22.81 12.63 33.73
N ALA A 178 -22.20 13.70 33.23
CA ALA A 178 -21.62 14.75 34.06
C ALA A 178 -22.68 15.44 34.94
N SER A 179 -23.84 15.75 34.36
CA SER A 179 -24.94 16.37 35.12
C SER A 179 -25.42 15.47 36.24
N THR A 180 -25.53 14.17 35.98
CA THR A 180 -25.98 13.18 36.96
C THR A 180 -24.94 12.95 38.06
N THR A 181 -23.66 12.80 37.71
CA THR A 181 -22.61 12.47 38.68
C THR A 181 -22.22 13.65 39.56
N PHE A 182 -22.16 14.85 39.00
CA PHE A 182 -21.66 16.03 39.71
C PHE A 182 -22.77 16.99 40.16
N ASN A 183 -24.04 16.65 39.89
CA ASN A 183 -25.21 17.47 40.20
C ASN A 183 -25.12 18.91 39.65
N VAL A 184 -24.48 19.07 38.49
CA VAL A 184 -24.36 20.35 37.78
C VAL A 184 -25.49 20.45 36.78
N GLN A 185 -26.26 21.54 36.85
CA GLN A 185 -27.36 21.82 35.91
C GLN A 185 -26.83 22.58 34.69
N LYS A 186 -27.54 22.50 33.55
CA LYS A 186 -27.24 23.25 32.31
C LYS A 186 -25.79 23.13 31.79
N ILE A 187 -25.25 21.93 31.76
CA ILE A 187 -23.92 21.69 31.18
C ILE A 187 -23.94 21.93 29.67
N SER A 188 -23.04 22.78 29.19
CA SER A 188 -22.79 22.99 27.76
C SER A 188 -21.79 21.98 27.20
N THR A 189 -20.74 21.68 27.95
CA THR A 189 -19.69 20.76 27.50
C THR A 189 -18.83 20.25 28.65
N VAL A 190 -18.05 19.22 28.35
CA VAL A 190 -17.12 18.56 29.26
C VAL A 190 -15.76 18.49 28.57
N TYR A 191 -14.72 18.96 29.24
CA TYR A 191 -13.35 18.93 28.73
C TYR A 191 -12.47 18.05 29.60
N LEU A 192 -11.65 17.24 28.95
CA LEU A 192 -10.41 16.72 29.51
C LEU A 192 -9.26 17.60 29.05
N TRP A 193 -8.55 18.16 30.02
CA TRP A 193 -7.42 19.05 29.79
C TRP A 193 -6.11 18.28 29.89
N SER A 194 -5.26 18.42 28.88
CA SER A 194 -3.91 17.88 28.83
C SER A 194 -2.86 18.98 28.78
N SER A 195 -1.71 18.72 29.42
CA SER A 195 -0.55 19.62 29.46
C SER A 195 0.74 18.82 29.64
N HIS A 196 1.86 19.34 29.16
CA HIS A 196 3.20 18.80 29.46
C HIS A 196 3.65 19.06 30.90
N SER A 197 3.21 20.18 31.45
CA SER A 197 3.49 20.62 32.81
C SER A 197 2.19 21.09 33.46
N TRP A 198 1.92 20.66 34.68
CA TRP A 198 0.70 21.01 35.40
C TRP A 198 1.04 21.70 36.73
N VAL A 199 0.26 22.71 37.07
CA VAL A 199 0.32 23.45 38.33
C VAL A 199 -0.96 23.17 39.10
N GLN A 200 -0.83 22.78 40.36
CA GLN A 200 -2.00 22.50 41.20
C GLN A 200 -2.91 23.72 41.32
N GLY A 201 -4.21 23.49 41.18
CA GLY A 201 -5.23 24.54 41.18
C GLY A 201 -5.53 25.11 39.78
N ALA A 202 -4.79 24.73 38.74
CA ALA A 202 -5.18 25.05 37.37
C ALA A 202 -6.50 24.34 37.02
N THR A 203 -7.48 25.10 36.51
CA THR A 203 -8.79 24.60 36.07
C THR A 203 -8.84 24.29 34.58
N ARG A 204 -7.75 24.58 33.86
CA ARG A 204 -7.57 24.36 32.42
C ARG A 204 -6.13 23.94 32.11
N GLY A 205 -5.93 23.36 30.93
CA GLY A 205 -4.63 22.93 30.41
C GLY A 205 -4.29 23.59 29.07
N GLN A 206 -3.25 23.07 28.43
CA GLN A 206 -2.81 23.54 27.11
C GLN A 206 -3.79 23.12 26.00
N GLN A 207 -4.32 21.91 26.09
CA GLN A 207 -5.26 21.36 25.11
C GLN A 207 -6.48 20.78 25.83
N GLY A 208 -7.66 21.30 25.49
CA GLY A 208 -8.93 20.85 26.03
C GLY A 208 -9.72 20.14 24.94
N ARG A 209 -10.20 18.93 25.24
CA ARG A 209 -11.03 18.17 24.31
C ARG A 209 -12.13 17.43 25.04
N MET A 210 -13.25 17.23 24.37
CA MET A 210 -14.30 16.37 24.90
C MET A 210 -13.95 14.90 24.62
N PRO A 211 -14.08 13.98 25.59
CA PRO A 211 -13.70 12.58 25.39
C PRO A 211 -14.74 11.76 24.61
N THR A 212 -15.32 12.34 23.56
CA THR A 212 -16.33 11.66 22.73
C THR A 212 -15.72 10.49 21.97
N GLY A 213 -14.52 10.68 21.42
CA GLY A 213 -13.79 9.63 20.71
C GLY A 213 -13.56 8.40 21.59
N GLU A 214 -13.11 8.61 22.83
CA GLU A 214 -12.89 7.54 23.79
C GLU A 214 -14.19 6.85 24.18
N LEU A 215 -15.27 7.62 24.32
CA LEU A 215 -16.55 7.05 24.66
C LEU A 215 -17.08 6.15 23.54
N ILE A 216 -17.07 6.63 22.29
CA ILE A 216 -17.65 5.87 21.16
C ILE A 216 -16.79 4.65 20.79
N THR A 217 -15.48 4.73 20.95
CA THR A 217 -14.55 3.61 20.68
C THR A 217 -14.34 2.68 21.87
N ASP A 218 -14.86 3.04 23.04
CA ASP A 218 -14.59 2.36 24.33
C ASP A 218 -13.10 2.39 24.75
N ALA A 219 -12.36 3.41 24.29
CA ALA A 219 -10.96 3.60 24.61
C ALA A 219 -10.76 4.21 26.02
N PRO A 220 -9.55 4.10 26.61
CA PRO A 220 -9.25 4.72 27.89
C PRO A 220 -9.35 6.26 27.84
N PRO A 221 -10.16 6.90 28.69
CA PRO A 221 -10.45 8.34 28.62
C PRO A 221 -9.25 9.24 28.94
N LEU A 222 -8.28 8.73 29.71
CA LEU A 222 -7.12 9.48 30.17
C LEU A 222 -5.88 9.27 29.29
N SER A 223 -6.07 8.78 28.06
CA SER A 223 -4.99 8.64 27.09
C SER A 223 -4.51 10.01 26.60
N ALA A 224 -3.19 10.21 26.60
CA ALA A 224 -2.54 11.44 26.14
C ALA A 224 -1.32 11.10 25.26
N PRO A 225 -0.93 12.02 24.34
CA PRO A 225 0.32 11.90 23.60
C PRO A 225 1.54 11.80 24.53
N SER A 226 2.64 11.22 24.03
CA SER A 226 3.88 11.12 24.80
C SER A 226 4.32 12.49 25.32
N GLY A 227 4.61 12.57 26.62
CA GLY A 227 5.00 13.80 27.31
C GLY A 227 3.84 14.66 27.82
N TYR A 228 2.59 14.33 27.49
CA TYR A 228 1.40 15.00 28.02
C TYR A 228 0.68 14.16 29.08
N TYR A 229 -0.04 14.85 29.97
CA TYR A 229 -0.87 14.22 30.99
C TYR A 229 -2.25 14.87 31.05
N VAL A 230 -3.30 14.05 31.07
CA VAL A 230 -4.66 14.51 31.36
C VAL A 230 -4.76 14.77 32.86
N HIS A 231 -4.97 16.02 33.25
CA HIS A 231 -4.82 16.45 34.64
C HIS A 231 -6.10 17.01 35.25
N VAL A 232 -7.06 17.46 34.44
CA VAL A 232 -8.33 18.03 34.92
C VAL A 232 -9.48 17.62 34.00
N LEU A 233 -10.59 17.22 34.62
CA LEU A 233 -11.91 17.20 34.00
C LEU A 233 -12.60 18.53 34.33
N GLN A 234 -13.01 19.29 33.32
CA GLN A 234 -13.76 20.53 33.48
C GLN A 234 -15.16 20.39 32.90
N ILE A 235 -16.16 20.82 33.66
CA ILE A 235 -17.56 20.88 33.24
C ILE A 235 -17.91 22.36 33.13
N VAL A 236 -18.41 22.74 31.96
CA VAL A 236 -18.72 24.13 31.63
C VAL A 236 -20.23 24.30 31.54
N ASP A 237 -20.80 25.17 32.37
CA ASP A 237 -22.21 25.59 32.27
C ASP A 237 -22.39 26.58 31.09
N PHE A 238 -23.54 26.53 30.42
CA PHE A 238 -23.99 27.53 29.43
C PHE A 238 -23.93 28.97 29.95
N ASP A 239 -24.21 29.17 31.24
CA ASP A 239 -24.18 30.50 31.85
C ASP A 239 -22.74 30.96 32.18
N SER A 240 -21.72 30.10 31.97
CA SER A 240 -20.26 30.30 32.12
C SER A 240 -19.75 30.79 33.49
N LYS A 241 -20.67 31.09 34.42
CA LYS A 241 -20.40 31.58 35.78
C LYS A 241 -20.00 30.48 36.76
N ASP A 242 -20.52 29.27 36.57
CA ASP A 242 -20.20 28.11 37.39
C ASP A 242 -19.42 27.08 36.56
N GLN A 243 -18.14 26.90 36.88
CA GLN A 243 -17.28 25.89 36.27
C GLN A 243 -16.89 24.87 37.34
N TYR A 244 -17.35 23.64 37.18
CA TYR A 244 -16.89 22.55 38.04
C TYR A 244 -15.61 21.96 37.46
N SER A 245 -14.55 21.92 38.27
CA SER A 245 -13.26 21.37 37.87
C SER A 245 -12.87 20.25 38.83
N LEU A 246 -12.62 19.08 38.27
CA LEU A 246 -12.15 17.90 38.99
C LEU A 246 -10.68 17.65 38.64
N PRO A 247 -9.74 17.93 39.55
CA PRO A 247 -8.36 17.51 39.40
C PRO A 247 -8.27 15.99 39.32
N LEU A 248 -7.54 15.48 38.34
CA LEU A 248 -7.33 14.05 38.11
C LEU A 248 -5.92 13.60 38.52
N LEU A 249 -4.98 14.55 38.58
CA LEU A 249 -3.59 14.33 39.01
C LEU A 249 -3.20 15.33 40.10
N ASN A 250 -2.28 14.95 40.99
CA ASN A 250 -1.62 15.84 41.94
C ASN A 250 -0.27 16.38 41.39
N GLN A 251 0.48 17.16 42.19
CA GLN A 251 1.70 17.85 41.70
C GLN A 251 2.79 16.85 41.29
N ASP A 252 2.81 15.71 41.96
CA ASP A 252 3.71 14.59 41.71
C ASP A 252 3.22 13.68 40.57
N LYS A 253 2.16 14.09 39.86
CA LYS A 253 1.48 13.34 38.79
C LYS A 253 0.85 12.03 39.26
N ASN A 254 0.58 11.90 40.56
CA ASN A 254 -0.18 10.78 41.10
C ASN A 254 -1.68 10.99 40.86
N PRO A 255 -2.41 9.94 40.45
CA PRO A 255 -3.86 10.02 40.27
C PRO A 255 -4.60 10.39 41.56
N ILE A 256 -5.56 11.30 41.45
CA ILE A 256 -6.49 11.70 42.52
C ILE A 256 -7.92 11.71 42.00
N ASN A 257 -8.90 11.70 42.90
CA ASN A 257 -10.33 11.69 42.59
C ASN A 257 -10.77 10.58 41.59
N GLN A 258 -10.06 9.45 41.62
CA GLN A 258 -10.31 8.31 40.73
C GLN A 258 -11.73 7.76 40.88
N GLU A 259 -12.29 7.81 42.10
CA GLU A 259 -13.63 7.32 42.37
C GLU A 259 -14.70 8.18 41.69
N GLU A 260 -14.63 9.51 41.84
CA GLU A 260 -15.57 10.44 41.22
C GLU A 260 -15.49 10.38 39.70
N PHE A 261 -14.27 10.42 39.15
CA PHE A 261 -14.05 10.23 37.73
C PHE A 261 -14.56 8.87 37.23
N GLY A 262 -14.31 7.81 38.01
CA GLY A 262 -14.76 6.45 37.71
C GLY A 262 -16.29 6.32 37.68
N ARG A 263 -17.01 6.98 38.60
CA ARG A 263 -18.49 7.02 38.57
C ARG A 263 -19.01 7.74 37.33
N PHE A 264 -18.43 8.89 36.99
CA PHE A 264 -18.77 9.64 35.78
C PHE A 264 -18.55 8.82 34.52
N TRP A 265 -17.35 8.28 34.35
CA TRP A 265 -16.99 7.51 33.15
C TRP A 265 -17.76 6.20 33.07
N GLY A 266 -17.99 5.52 34.21
CA GLY A 266 -18.80 4.31 34.29
C GLY A 266 -20.24 4.53 33.85
N LEU A 267 -20.87 5.63 34.28
CA LEU A 267 -22.20 6.00 33.84
C LEU A 267 -22.23 6.34 32.34
N ALA A 268 -21.26 7.12 31.85
CA ALA A 268 -21.16 7.44 30.43
C ALA A 268 -21.02 6.17 29.57
N ARG A 269 -20.15 5.24 29.96
CA ARG A 269 -19.97 3.95 29.25
C ARG A 269 -21.24 3.12 29.23
N LYS A 270 -21.96 3.05 30.37
CA LYS A 270 -23.23 2.34 30.46
C LYS A 270 -24.25 2.91 29.45
N LEU A 271 -24.45 4.23 29.48
CA LEU A 271 -25.36 4.90 28.55
C LEU A 271 -24.95 4.69 27.08
N ALA A 272 -23.65 4.75 26.79
CA ALA A 272 -23.12 4.50 25.45
C ALA A 272 -23.27 3.03 25.00
N SER A 273 -23.28 2.07 25.93
CA SER A 273 -23.54 0.66 25.61
C SER A 273 -25.02 0.34 25.38
N GLU A 274 -25.91 1.21 25.83
CA GLU A 274 -27.37 1.11 25.63
C GLU A 274 -27.83 1.87 24.37
N ASP A 275 -26.97 2.70 23.77
CA ASP A 275 -27.27 3.46 22.56
C ASP A 275 -26.96 2.67 21.29
N ASN A 276 -27.98 2.43 20.47
CA ASN A 276 -27.85 1.64 19.25
C ASN A 276 -26.84 2.22 18.25
N THR A 277 -26.76 3.56 18.11
CA THR A 277 -25.87 4.19 17.14
C THR A 277 -24.41 3.97 17.52
N ILE A 278 -24.07 4.10 18.81
CA ILE A 278 -22.71 3.84 19.29
C ILE A 278 -22.38 2.34 19.21
N VAL A 279 -23.34 1.46 19.51
CA VAL A 279 -23.15 0.01 19.38
C VAL A 279 -22.90 -0.40 17.93
N GLU A 280 -23.70 0.10 16.98
CA GLU A 280 -23.53 -0.12 15.55
C GLU A 280 -22.17 0.41 15.06
N PHE A 281 -21.78 1.62 15.46
CA PHE A 281 -20.47 2.18 15.15
C PHE A 281 -19.32 1.28 15.63
N ARG A 282 -19.39 0.77 16.86
CA ARG A 282 -18.36 -0.14 17.41
C ARG A 282 -18.29 -1.46 16.64
N GLN A 283 -19.44 -2.01 16.25
CA GLN A 283 -19.50 -3.21 15.42
C GLN A 283 -18.88 -2.97 14.06
N LEU A 284 -19.23 -1.86 13.41
CA LEU A 284 -18.71 -1.47 12.10
C LEU A 284 -17.20 -1.22 12.15
N LEU A 285 -16.69 -0.54 13.18
CA LEU A 285 -15.25 -0.38 13.41
C LEU A 285 -14.55 -1.75 13.54
N GLY A 286 -15.16 -2.67 14.29
CA GLY A 286 -14.67 -4.04 14.42
C GLY A 286 -14.64 -4.80 13.09
N GLN A 287 -15.68 -4.64 12.27
CA GLN A 287 -15.76 -5.26 10.93
C GLN A 287 -14.71 -4.70 9.99
N VAL A 288 -14.51 -3.38 9.96
CA VAL A 288 -13.47 -2.72 9.13
C VAL A 288 -12.07 -3.19 9.52
N ILE A 289 -11.78 -3.31 10.83
CA ILE A 289 -10.51 -3.84 11.32
C ILE A 289 -10.32 -5.29 10.88
N ALA A 290 -11.32 -6.16 11.08
CA ALA A 290 -11.26 -7.55 10.69
C ALA A 290 -11.05 -7.73 9.19
N GLU A 291 -11.78 -6.96 8.39
CA GLU A 291 -11.74 -7.01 6.92
C GLU A 291 -10.41 -6.49 6.38
N SER A 292 -9.88 -5.39 6.94
CA SER A 292 -8.54 -4.91 6.59
C SER A 292 -7.46 -5.95 6.91
N SER A 293 -7.56 -6.65 8.05
CA SER A 293 -6.62 -7.73 8.39
C SER A 293 -6.73 -8.93 7.46
N ARG A 294 -7.96 -9.30 7.05
CA ARG A 294 -8.19 -10.39 6.09
C ARG A 294 -7.58 -10.06 4.74
N LEU A 295 -7.87 -8.87 4.22
CA LEU A 295 -7.34 -8.39 2.95
C LEU A 295 -5.82 -8.28 2.98
N GLU A 296 -5.24 -7.70 4.04
CA GLU A 296 -3.78 -7.64 4.21
C GLU A 296 -3.14 -9.03 4.07
N GLY A 297 -3.72 -10.05 4.71
CA GLY A 297 -3.26 -11.43 4.61
C GLY A 297 -3.37 -12.01 3.20
N THR A 298 -4.48 -11.75 2.51
CA THR A 298 -4.67 -12.17 1.10
C THR A 298 -3.62 -11.54 0.19
N PHE A 299 -3.42 -10.21 0.27
CA PHE A 299 -2.44 -9.51 -0.56
C PHE A 299 -0.99 -9.92 -0.25
N ASP A 300 -0.64 -10.13 1.02
CA ASP A 300 0.69 -10.63 1.40
C ASP A 300 0.95 -12.04 0.81
N SER A 301 -0.05 -12.93 0.89
CA SER A 301 0.02 -14.27 0.29
C SER A 301 0.20 -14.21 -1.23
N ASP A 302 -0.57 -13.36 -1.92
CA ASP A 302 -0.48 -13.18 -3.36
C ASP A 302 0.86 -12.60 -3.81
N ILE A 303 1.37 -11.60 -3.10
CA ILE A 303 2.71 -11.04 -3.35
C ILE A 303 3.79 -12.11 -3.17
N LYS A 304 3.70 -12.93 -2.12
CA LYS A 304 4.64 -14.04 -1.86
C LYS A 304 4.59 -15.12 -2.93
N ARG A 305 3.40 -15.45 -3.45
CA ARG A 305 3.21 -16.43 -4.53
C ARG A 305 3.81 -15.97 -5.86
N LEU A 306 3.78 -14.66 -6.12
CA LEU A 306 4.20 -14.07 -7.39
C LEU A 306 5.69 -13.70 -7.45
N ARG A 307 6.39 -13.68 -6.32
CA ARG A 307 7.85 -13.47 -6.21
C ARG A 307 8.63 -14.75 -6.45
#